data_AF-A0A4U1C5T3-F1
#
_entry.id   AF-A0A4U1C5T3-F1
#
_cell.length_a   1.000
_cell.length_b   1.000
_cell.length_c   1.000
_cell.angle_alpha   90.00
_cell.angle_beta   90.00
_cell.angle_gamma   90.00
#
_symmetry.space_group_name_H-M   'P 1'
#
loop_
_entity.id
_entity.type
_entity.pdbx_description
1 polymer ?
#
loop_
_entity_poly.entity_id
_entity_poly.type
_entity_poly.pdbx_seq_one_letter_code
_entity_poly.pdbx_strand_id
1 'polypeptide(L)'
;MSINSNKEKLIKSLRFYEEFLKTVNEEAFSTTPSIGGWSYSEVYSHIIGANFMSAIAIEKCLNKTAEIKMRKPNWKVRLILFIGKFPPGKIKAPAQVEAAVKKITKEEASNQLIKLNKKIESLHPEIKKSDTHYKFKHPRLGYLDAASWLRFMLIHTQHHQKQIGRILKSYS
;
A
#
# COMPACT_ATOMS: atom_id res chain seq x y z
N MET A 1 14.50 -0.98 11.74
CA MET A 1 14.11 -2.07 10.81
C MET A 1 14.76 -1.77 9.47
N SER A 2 15.48 -2.72 8.87
CA SER A 2 16.23 -2.48 7.63
C SER A 2 15.32 -2.41 6.39
N ILE A 3 15.81 -1.83 5.30
CA ILE A 3 15.13 -1.79 3.99
C ILE A 3 14.79 -3.20 3.52
N ASN A 4 15.73 -4.14 3.61
CA ASN A 4 15.52 -5.56 3.29
C ASN A 4 14.37 -6.16 4.13
N SER A 5 14.37 -5.93 5.44
CA SER A 5 13.31 -6.44 6.32
C SER A 5 11.94 -5.85 5.98
N ASN A 6 11.89 -4.57 5.57
CA ASN A 6 10.64 -3.97 5.09
C ASN A 6 10.17 -4.61 3.78
N LYS A 7 11.08 -4.86 2.83
CA LYS A 7 10.77 -5.55 1.56
C LYS A 7 10.22 -6.94 1.82
N GLU A 8 10.94 -7.77 2.57
CA GLU A 8 10.52 -9.15 2.87
C GLU A 8 9.14 -9.20 3.53
N LYS A 9 8.88 -8.30 4.49
CA LYS A 9 7.57 -8.19 5.13
C LYS A 9 6.48 -7.74 4.17
N LEU A 10 6.79 -6.84 3.23
CA LEU A 10 5.84 -6.39 2.21
C LEU A 10 5.51 -7.54 1.25
N ILE A 11 6.52 -8.27 0.78
CA ILE A 11 6.33 -9.45 -0.09
C ILE A 11 5.51 -10.52 0.62
N LYS A 12 5.80 -10.80 1.90
CA LYS A 12 4.97 -11.70 2.72
C LYS A 12 3.53 -11.18 2.85
N SER A 13 3.36 -9.86 2.96
CA SER A 13 2.04 -9.25 3.02
C SER A 13 1.27 -9.43 1.70
N LEU A 14 1.93 -9.26 0.55
CA LEU A 14 1.32 -9.48 -0.77
C LEU A 14 0.94 -10.95 -1.00
N ARG A 15 1.77 -11.90 -0.55
CA ARG A 15 1.44 -13.34 -0.59
C ARG A 15 0.16 -13.66 0.16
N PHE A 16 -0.11 -13.00 1.29
CA PHE A 16 -1.41 -13.16 1.97
C PHE A 16 -2.58 -12.78 1.05
N TYR A 17 -2.45 -11.71 0.25
CA TYR A 17 -3.50 -11.32 -0.71
C TYR A 17 -3.63 -12.35 -1.85
N GLU A 18 -2.52 -12.88 -2.35
CA GLU A 18 -2.52 -13.93 -3.38
C GLU A 18 -3.20 -15.21 -2.87
N GLU A 19 -2.87 -15.66 -1.66
CA GLU A 19 -3.51 -16.84 -1.06
C GLU A 19 -4.98 -16.59 -0.72
N PHE A 20 -5.34 -15.40 -0.22
CA PHE A 20 -6.73 -15.07 0.10
C PHE A 20 -7.63 -15.16 -1.14
N LEU A 21 -7.15 -14.73 -2.33
CA LEU A 21 -7.91 -14.87 -3.58
C LEU A 21 -8.27 -16.33 -3.89
N LYS A 22 -7.46 -17.31 -3.47
CA LYS A 22 -7.76 -18.73 -3.68
C LYS A 22 -8.87 -19.24 -2.77
N THR A 23 -9.13 -18.55 -1.65
CA THR A 23 -10.10 -18.98 -0.63
C THR A 23 -11.52 -18.47 -0.86
N VAL A 24 -11.70 -17.43 -1.67
CA VAL A 24 -13.01 -16.80 -1.92
C VAL A 24 -13.46 -17.03 -3.36
N ASN A 25 -14.77 -17.13 -3.63
CA ASN A 25 -15.29 -17.15 -5.00
C ASN A 25 -15.48 -15.71 -5.55
N GLU A 26 -15.77 -15.59 -6.85
CA GLU A 26 -15.89 -14.28 -7.52
C GLU A 26 -17.05 -13.43 -6.96
N GLU A 27 -18.16 -14.07 -6.63
CA GLU A 27 -19.33 -13.41 -6.05
C GLU A 27 -18.99 -12.80 -4.69
N ALA A 28 -18.47 -13.60 -3.75
CA ALA A 28 -18.06 -13.14 -2.43
C ALA A 28 -16.95 -12.06 -2.51
N PHE A 29 -16.05 -12.15 -3.50
CA PHE A 29 -15.02 -11.14 -3.75
C PHE A 29 -15.62 -9.77 -4.10
N SER A 30 -16.69 -9.76 -4.89
CA SER A 30 -17.32 -8.54 -5.42
C SER A 30 -18.46 -8.01 -4.55
N THR A 31 -19.03 -8.83 -3.68
CA THR A 31 -20.15 -8.48 -2.81
C THR A 31 -19.74 -7.45 -1.76
N THR A 32 -20.54 -6.40 -1.66
CA THR A 32 -20.42 -5.38 -0.61
C THR A 32 -20.91 -5.99 0.71
N PRO A 33 -20.12 -5.94 1.80
CA PRO A 33 -20.49 -6.61 3.03
C PRO A 33 -21.67 -5.95 3.75
N SER A 34 -22.36 -6.71 4.59
CA SER A 34 -23.51 -6.26 5.40
C SER A 34 -23.18 -5.08 6.32
N ILE A 35 -21.93 -4.99 6.77
CA ILE A 35 -21.41 -3.87 7.59
C ILE A 35 -21.15 -2.59 6.77
N GLY A 36 -21.45 -2.59 5.47
CA GLY A 36 -21.19 -1.51 4.54
C GLY A 36 -19.70 -1.28 4.24
N GLY A 37 -19.40 -0.22 3.48
CA GLY A 37 -18.04 0.09 3.04
C GLY A 37 -17.60 -0.72 1.83
N TRP A 38 -16.29 -0.88 1.67
CA TRP A 38 -15.70 -1.54 0.49
C TRP A 38 -15.81 -3.07 0.55
N SER A 39 -16.13 -3.68 -0.60
CA SER A 39 -15.97 -5.11 -0.85
C SER A 39 -14.50 -5.53 -0.84
N TYR A 40 -14.21 -6.84 -0.87
CA TYR A 40 -12.84 -7.31 -1.05
C TYR A 40 -12.23 -6.77 -2.35
N SER A 41 -12.99 -6.84 -3.44
CA SER A 41 -12.61 -6.33 -4.75
C SER A 41 -12.17 -4.86 -4.71
N GLU A 42 -12.94 -4.00 -4.03
CA GLU A 42 -12.62 -2.58 -3.86
C GLU A 42 -11.39 -2.37 -2.96
N VAL A 43 -11.25 -3.16 -1.89
CA VAL A 43 -10.04 -3.12 -1.04
C VAL A 43 -8.78 -3.49 -1.83
N TYR A 44 -8.85 -4.52 -2.68
CA TYR A 44 -7.73 -4.93 -3.53
C TYR A 44 -7.37 -3.84 -4.54
N SER A 45 -8.39 -3.30 -5.23
CA SER A 45 -8.26 -2.19 -6.16
C SER A 45 -7.53 -0.99 -5.52
N HIS A 46 -7.94 -0.62 -4.30
CA HIS A 46 -7.29 0.44 -3.53
C HIS A 46 -5.83 0.12 -3.22
N ILE A 47 -5.55 -1.07 -2.70
CA ILE A 47 -4.19 -1.44 -2.26
C ILE A 47 -3.22 -1.52 -3.43
N ILE A 48 -3.67 -2.08 -4.55
CA ILE A 48 -2.87 -2.24 -5.75
C ILE A 48 -2.55 -0.86 -6.33
N GLY A 49 -3.56 0.00 -6.49
CA GLY A 49 -3.37 1.36 -6.98
C GLY A 49 -2.45 2.19 -6.08
N ALA A 50 -2.65 2.16 -4.76
CA ALA A 50 -1.80 2.88 -3.81
C ALA A 50 -0.35 2.41 -3.84
N ASN A 51 -0.12 1.10 -3.99
CA ASN A 51 1.22 0.53 -4.06
C ASN A 51 1.91 0.83 -5.41
N PHE A 52 1.20 0.82 -6.54
CA PHE A 52 1.78 1.27 -7.82
C PHE A 52 2.14 2.76 -7.79
N MET A 53 1.28 3.60 -7.22
CA MET A 53 1.60 5.02 -7.01
C MET A 53 2.82 5.21 -6.12
N SER A 54 2.96 4.39 -5.08
CA SER A 54 4.14 4.40 -4.21
C SER A 54 5.39 3.94 -4.96
N ALA A 55 5.29 2.93 -5.82
CA ALA A 55 6.39 2.48 -6.67
C ALA A 55 6.86 3.59 -7.65
N ILE A 56 5.91 4.31 -8.27
CA ILE A 56 6.23 5.48 -9.11
C ILE A 56 6.91 6.58 -8.29
N ALA A 57 6.44 6.83 -7.08
CA ALA A 57 7.05 7.82 -6.19
C ALA A 57 8.49 7.43 -5.80
N ILE A 58 8.74 6.15 -5.54
CA ILE A 58 10.08 5.60 -5.32
C ILE A 58 10.94 5.85 -6.56
N GLU A 59 10.47 5.52 -7.76
CA GLU A 59 11.21 5.75 -9.01
C GLU A 59 11.59 7.22 -9.20
N LYS A 60 10.68 8.14 -8.91
CA LYS A 60 10.99 9.58 -8.97
C LYS A 60 12.09 9.99 -8.00
N CYS A 61 12.11 9.39 -6.81
CA CYS A 61 13.19 9.64 -5.84
C CYS A 61 14.53 9.06 -6.34
N LEU A 62 14.52 7.82 -6.86
CA LEU A 62 15.71 7.14 -7.38
C LEU A 62 16.31 7.86 -8.59
N ASN A 63 15.45 8.29 -9.52
CA ASN A 63 15.85 8.97 -10.76
C ASN A 63 16.11 10.47 -10.57
N LYS A 64 16.08 10.97 -9.32
CA LYS A 64 16.31 12.39 -8.99
C LYS A 64 15.36 13.37 -9.69
N THR A 65 14.15 12.91 -10.03
CA THR A 65 13.08 13.73 -10.64
C THR A 65 12.01 14.16 -9.63
N ALA A 66 12.13 13.72 -8.38
CA ALA A 66 11.33 14.23 -7.25
C ALA A 66 11.86 15.58 -6.74
N GLU A 67 11.11 16.22 -5.84
CA GLU A 67 11.52 17.50 -5.26
C GLU A 67 12.64 17.31 -4.23
N ILE A 68 13.60 18.24 -4.22
CA ILE A 68 14.63 18.28 -3.16
C ILE A 68 14.02 18.91 -1.91
N LYS A 69 14.06 18.19 -0.78
CA LYS A 69 13.53 18.65 0.51
C LYS A 69 14.49 18.32 1.65
N MET A 70 15.03 19.35 2.28
CA MET A 70 15.92 19.22 3.45
C MET A 70 15.19 18.84 4.74
N ARG A 71 13.93 19.27 4.89
CA ARG A 71 13.17 19.03 6.12
C ARG A 71 12.76 17.56 6.25
N LYS A 72 12.84 17.05 7.48
CA LYS A 72 12.29 15.74 7.82
C LYS A 72 10.75 15.77 7.78
N PRO A 73 10.07 14.63 7.58
CA PRO A 73 8.62 14.55 7.71
C PRO A 73 8.14 15.04 9.08
N ASN A 74 6.87 15.46 9.15
CA ASN A 74 6.22 15.84 10.39
C ASN A 74 6.41 14.74 11.46
N TRP A 75 6.58 15.12 12.73
CA TRP A 75 6.80 14.17 13.83
C TRP A 75 5.74 13.07 13.91
N LYS A 76 4.46 13.37 13.60
CA LYS A 76 3.39 12.37 13.54
C LYS A 76 3.63 11.32 12.45
N VAL A 77 4.12 11.76 11.29
CA VAL A 77 4.47 10.87 10.17
C VAL A 77 5.67 10.00 10.54
N ARG A 78 6.69 10.60 11.17
CA ARG A 78 7.84 9.84 11.69
C ARG A 78 7.41 8.77 12.69
N LEU A 79 6.46 9.09 13.57
CA LEU A 79 5.90 8.14 14.53
C LEU A 79 5.15 6.99 13.83
N ILE A 80 4.33 7.29 12.83
CA ILE A 80 3.63 6.27 12.01
C ILE A 80 4.64 5.33 11.34
N LEU A 81 5.67 5.89 10.69
CA LEU A 81 6.69 5.10 9.99
C LEU A 81 7.52 4.25 10.97
N PHE A 82 7.81 4.78 12.16
CA PHE A 82 8.54 4.08 13.22
C PHE A 82 7.72 2.93 13.81
N ILE A 83 6.53 3.21 14.36
CA ILE A 83 5.63 2.21 14.95
C ILE A 83 5.19 1.18 13.90
N GLY A 84 5.05 1.59 12.64
CA GLY A 84 4.60 0.74 11.55
C GLY A 84 3.10 0.53 11.52
N LYS A 85 2.31 1.46 12.09
CA LYS A 85 0.85 1.37 12.14
C LYS A 85 0.24 2.76 11.99
N PHE A 86 -0.88 2.85 11.27
CA PHE A 86 -1.71 4.05 11.30
C PHE A 86 -2.44 4.18 12.64
N PRO A 87 -2.75 5.42 13.06
CA PRO A 87 -3.58 5.66 14.24
C PRO A 87 -4.91 4.93 14.15
N PRO A 88 -5.47 4.43 15.27
CA PRO A 88 -6.80 3.87 15.28
C PRO A 88 -7.84 4.94 14.92
N GLY A 89 -8.91 4.54 14.25
CA GLY A 89 -10.00 5.42 13.86
C GLY A 89 -10.51 5.16 12.45
N LYS A 90 -11.76 5.52 12.18
CA LYS A 90 -12.34 5.52 10.84
C LYS A 90 -11.99 6.84 10.15
N ILE A 91 -10.91 6.85 9.39
CA ILE A 91 -10.57 8.00 8.55
C ILE A 91 -11.14 7.73 7.16
N LYS A 92 -12.04 8.62 6.69
CA LYS A 92 -12.52 8.57 5.31
C LYS A 92 -11.36 8.79 4.35
N ALA A 93 -11.32 7.97 3.30
CA ALA A 93 -10.40 8.18 2.19
C ALA A 93 -10.67 9.57 1.57
N PRO A 94 -9.65 10.26 1.03
CA PRO A 94 -9.90 11.46 0.23
C PRO A 94 -10.84 11.15 -0.93
N ALA A 95 -11.71 12.08 -1.31
CA ALA A 95 -12.71 11.86 -2.36
C ALA A 95 -12.10 11.38 -3.68
N GLN A 96 -10.92 11.89 -4.05
CA GLN A 96 -10.19 11.46 -5.25
C GLN A 96 -9.72 10.00 -5.17
N VAL A 97 -9.35 9.54 -3.97
CA VAL A 97 -8.96 8.15 -3.74
C VAL A 97 -10.19 7.25 -3.82
N GLU A 98 -11.30 7.68 -3.22
CA GLU A 98 -12.57 6.95 -3.23
C GLU A 98 -13.11 6.81 -4.66
N ALA A 99 -13.07 7.89 -5.46
CA ALA A 99 -13.49 7.88 -6.86
C ALA A 99 -12.60 7.01 -7.78
N ALA A 100 -11.36 6.74 -7.39
CA ALA A 100 -10.45 5.87 -8.13
C ALA A 100 -10.64 4.38 -7.80
N VAL A 101 -11.35 4.05 -6.71
CA VAL A 101 -11.62 2.67 -6.32
C VAL A 101 -12.76 2.13 -7.19
N LYS A 102 -12.51 0.97 -7.77
CA LYS A 102 -13.48 0.24 -8.59
C LYS A 102 -13.47 -1.24 -8.23
N LYS A 103 -14.58 -1.92 -8.48
CA LYS A 103 -14.60 -3.40 -8.47
C LYS A 103 -13.74 -3.90 -9.64
N ILE A 104 -12.86 -4.85 -9.33
CA ILE A 104 -12.02 -5.62 -10.23
C ILE A 104 -12.32 -7.11 -10.04
N THR A 105 -12.03 -7.92 -11.06
CA THR A 105 -12.18 -9.38 -10.93
C THR A 105 -11.06 -9.98 -10.09
N LYS A 106 -11.23 -11.22 -9.61
CA LYS A 106 -10.13 -11.94 -8.95
C LYS A 106 -8.93 -12.13 -9.86
N GLU A 107 -9.17 -12.38 -11.15
CA GLU A 107 -8.11 -12.55 -12.14
C GLU A 107 -7.31 -11.25 -12.32
N GLU A 108 -8.00 -10.12 -12.49
CA GLU A 108 -7.38 -8.81 -12.56
C GLU A 108 -6.55 -8.49 -11.31
N ALA A 109 -7.09 -8.80 -10.13
CA ALA A 109 -6.41 -8.63 -8.86
C ALA A 109 -5.13 -9.48 -8.78
N SER A 110 -5.22 -10.76 -9.13
CA SER A 110 -4.08 -11.69 -9.15
C SER A 110 -2.97 -11.21 -10.11
N ASN A 111 -3.34 -10.89 -11.35
CA ASN A 111 -2.42 -10.41 -12.37
C ASN A 111 -1.70 -9.12 -11.95
N GLN A 112 -2.42 -8.20 -11.31
CA GLN A 112 -1.85 -6.95 -10.82
C GLN A 112 -0.95 -7.15 -9.60
N LEU A 113 -1.27 -8.07 -8.69
CA LEU A 113 -0.39 -8.43 -7.57
C LEU A 113 0.95 -8.98 -8.05
N ILE A 114 0.94 -9.88 -9.05
CA ILE A 114 2.16 -10.41 -9.67
C ILE A 114 3.01 -9.29 -10.28
N LYS A 115 2.38 -8.37 -11.02
CA LYS A 115 3.06 -7.19 -11.60
C LYS A 115 3.66 -6.29 -10.52
N LEU A 116 2.91 -6.03 -9.45
CA LEU A 116 3.36 -5.20 -8.34
C LEU A 116 4.54 -5.85 -7.61
N ASN A 117 4.48 -7.15 -7.38
CA ASN A 117 5.54 -7.93 -6.74
C ASN A 117 6.85 -7.82 -7.53
N LYS A 118 6.81 -8.04 -8.85
CA LYS A 118 7.96 -7.84 -9.75
C LYS A 118 8.50 -6.41 -9.69
N LYS A 119 7.62 -5.40 -9.67
CA LYS A 119 8.02 -3.99 -9.58
C LYS A 119 8.73 -3.65 -8.27
N ILE A 120 8.27 -4.19 -7.14
CA ILE A 120 8.92 -3.98 -5.84
C ILE A 120 10.31 -4.62 -5.82
N GLU A 121 10.43 -5.85 -6.34
CA GLU A 121 11.72 -6.53 -6.44
C GLU A 121 12.72 -5.76 -7.31
N SER A 122 12.27 -5.17 -8.44
CA SER A 122 13.15 -4.41 -9.32
C SER A 122 13.64 -3.09 -8.70
N LEU A 123 12.84 -2.45 -7.84
CA LEU A 123 13.21 -1.18 -7.20
C LEU A 123 14.14 -1.37 -6.00
N HIS A 124 14.03 -2.50 -5.31
CA HIS A 124 14.68 -2.72 -4.03
C HIS A 124 16.21 -2.50 -4.00
N PRO A 125 17.01 -2.96 -4.98
CA PRO A 125 18.48 -2.80 -4.96
C PRO A 125 18.92 -1.33 -4.86
N GLU A 126 18.18 -0.43 -5.51
CA GLU A 126 18.53 0.99 -5.63
C GLU A 126 18.08 1.82 -4.42
N ILE A 127 17.04 1.38 -3.70
CA ILE A 127 16.52 2.09 -2.51
C ILE A 127 17.59 2.24 -1.42
N LYS A 128 18.49 1.26 -1.28
CA LYS A 128 19.57 1.34 -0.27
C LYS A 128 20.57 2.46 -0.56
N LYS A 129 20.74 2.83 -1.82
CA LYS A 129 21.71 3.83 -2.30
C LYS A 129 21.05 5.18 -2.60
N SER A 130 19.72 5.29 -2.41
CA SER A 130 18.98 6.48 -2.79
C SER A 130 19.37 7.69 -1.95
N ASP A 131 19.47 8.85 -2.60
CA ASP A 131 19.64 10.12 -1.90
C ASP A 131 18.33 10.51 -1.18
N THR A 132 18.42 10.61 0.14
CA THR A 132 17.28 10.90 1.02
C THR A 132 16.71 12.31 0.88
N HIS A 133 17.38 13.21 0.14
CA HIS A 133 16.87 14.57 -0.09
C HIS A 133 15.82 14.62 -1.21
N TYR A 134 15.82 13.67 -2.14
CA TYR A 134 14.78 13.56 -3.16
C TYR A 134 13.54 12.93 -2.55
N LYS A 135 12.46 13.73 -2.47
CA LYS A 135 11.22 13.33 -1.81
C LYS A 135 10.02 13.63 -2.70
N PHE A 136 9.12 12.65 -2.78
CA PHE A 136 7.85 12.81 -3.47
C PHE A 136 6.71 12.99 -2.48
N LYS A 137 5.75 13.88 -2.79
CA LYS A 137 4.68 14.26 -1.86
C LYS A 137 3.59 13.20 -1.82
N HIS A 138 3.39 12.60 -0.65
CA HIS A 138 2.22 11.80 -0.32
C HIS A 138 1.04 12.72 0.06
N PRO A 139 -0.20 12.44 -0.38
CA PRO A 139 -1.38 13.28 -0.09
C PRO A 139 -1.60 13.64 1.38
N ARG A 140 -1.45 12.66 2.29
CA ARG A 140 -1.60 12.84 3.75
C ARG A 140 -0.30 12.92 4.57
N LEU A 141 0.74 12.20 4.16
CA LEU A 141 1.99 12.05 4.93
C LEU A 141 3.06 13.09 4.54
N GLY A 142 2.79 13.93 3.53
CA GLY A 142 3.74 14.93 3.06
C GLY A 142 4.90 14.28 2.30
N TYR A 143 6.06 14.94 2.31
CA TYR A 143 7.22 14.52 1.52
C TYR A 143 7.93 13.31 2.12
N LEU A 144 8.02 12.24 1.33
CA LEU A 144 8.68 10.99 1.70
C LEU A 144 9.80 10.67 0.70
N ASP A 145 10.94 10.19 1.21
CA ASP A 145 12.02 9.63 0.40
C ASP A 145 11.70 8.18 -0.03
N ALA A 146 12.58 7.57 -0.84
CA ALA A 146 12.38 6.24 -1.39
C ALA A 146 12.17 5.16 -0.31
N ALA A 147 12.98 5.19 0.75
CA ALA A 147 12.88 4.24 1.86
C ALA A 147 11.59 4.43 2.67
N SER A 148 11.16 5.68 2.86
CA SER A 148 9.91 6.03 3.56
C SER A 148 8.68 5.62 2.75
N TRP A 149 8.71 5.72 1.42
CA TRP A 149 7.67 5.19 0.55
C TRP A 149 7.57 3.66 0.63
N LEU A 150 8.70 2.94 0.60
CA LEU A 150 8.70 1.48 0.80
C LEU A 150 8.13 1.11 2.18
N ARG A 151 8.48 1.87 3.21
CA ARG A 151 7.94 1.68 4.56
C ARG A 151 6.43 1.96 4.60
N PHE A 152 5.96 2.98 3.91
CA PHE A 152 4.54 3.28 3.76
C PHE A 152 3.79 2.13 3.07
N MET A 153 4.31 1.59 1.96
CA MET A 153 3.71 0.45 1.25
C MET A 153 3.46 -0.73 2.19
N LEU A 154 4.46 -1.08 3.02
CA LEU A 154 4.32 -2.13 4.03
C LEU A 154 3.20 -1.83 5.04
N ILE A 155 3.21 -0.64 5.63
CA ILE A 155 2.24 -0.25 6.68
C ILE A 155 0.82 -0.22 6.10
N HIS A 156 0.67 0.34 4.91
CA HIS A 156 -0.61 0.44 4.20
C HIS A 156 -1.14 -0.93 3.81
N THR A 157 -0.28 -1.78 3.26
CA THR A 157 -0.65 -3.15 2.89
C THR A 157 -1.11 -3.95 4.11
N GLN A 158 -0.36 -3.93 5.22
CA GLN A 158 -0.74 -4.62 6.46
C GLN A 158 -1.98 -4.02 7.13
N HIS A 159 -2.21 -2.72 6.99
CA HIS A 159 -3.39 -2.07 7.54
C HIS A 159 -4.67 -2.65 6.92
N HIS A 160 -4.71 -2.80 5.59
CA HIS A 160 -5.89 -3.31 4.92
C HIS A 160 -6.05 -4.84 5.03
N GLN A 161 -5.04 -5.61 5.44
CA GLN A 161 -5.25 -7.02 5.83
C GLN A 161 -6.24 -7.12 6.99
N LYS A 162 -6.20 -6.15 7.92
CA LYS A 162 -7.18 -6.05 9.01
C LYS A 162 -8.57 -5.64 8.51
N GLN A 163 -8.68 -5.00 7.35
CA GLN A 163 -9.97 -4.71 6.73
C GLN A 163 -10.55 -5.98 6.11
N ILE A 164 -9.74 -6.75 5.38
CA ILE A 164 -10.13 -8.09 4.89
C ILE A 164 -10.65 -8.96 6.04
N GLY A 165 -9.91 -9.05 7.15
CA GLY A 165 -10.34 -9.82 8.32
C GLY A 165 -11.62 -9.31 9.00
N ARG A 166 -11.94 -8.01 8.88
CA ARG A 166 -13.21 -7.44 9.38
C ARG A 166 -14.38 -7.79 8.48
N ILE A 167 -14.18 -7.74 7.17
CA ILE A 167 -15.17 -8.16 6.17
C ILE A 167 -15.47 -9.66 6.34
N LEU A 168 -14.43 -10.49 6.51
CA LEU A 168 -14.61 -11.94 6.69
C LEU A 168 -15.49 -12.26 7.91
N LYS A 169 -15.25 -11.58 9.03
CA LYS A 169 -16.05 -11.71 10.25
C LYS A 169 -17.50 -11.21 10.12
N SER A 170 -17.81 -10.43 9.09
CA SER A 170 -19.19 -9.95 8.84
C SER A 170 -20.06 -10.96 8.09
N TYR A 171 -19.45 -12.03 7.58
CA TYR A 171 -20.14 -13.15 6.95
C TYR A 171 -20.32 -14.37 7.88
N SER A 172 -19.79 -14.27 9.11
CA SER A 172 -19.96 -15.24 10.19
C SER A 172 -21.09 -14.78 11.11
#